data_AF-A0A948HUB6-F1
#
_entry.id   AF-A0A948HUB6-F1
#
_cell.length_a   1.000
_cell.length_b   1.000
_cell.length_c   1.000
_cell.angle_alpha   90.00
_cell.angle_beta   90.00
_cell.angle_gamma   90.00
#
_symmetry.space_group_name_H-M   'P 1'
#
loop_
_entity.id
_entity.type
_entity.pdbx_description
1 polymer ?
#
loop_
_entity_poly.entity_id
_entity_poly.type
_entity_poly.pdbx_seq_one_letter_code
_entity_poly.pdbx_strand_id
1 'polypeptide(L)'
;MDNDVILLEQQCLEALRHNYPLLQHISGSISFVAEANSPMLTATAWHLAEADNQILKQSGVKGAMLELLDNLVEQRKRQRIRPNREGRLLLSAGQLHIEWLNDGSVALLAYKNAS
;
A
#
# COMPACT_ATOMS: atom_id res chain seq x y z
N MET A 1 -2.94 -11.54 19.22
CA MET A 1 -3.71 -11.51 17.97
C MET A 1 -3.45 -10.21 17.21
N ASP A 2 -3.81 -9.03 17.71
CA ASP A 2 -3.51 -7.78 16.97
C ASP A 2 -2.01 -7.53 16.77
N ASN A 3 -1.19 -7.78 17.81
CA ASN A 3 0.26 -7.61 17.73
C ASN A 3 0.93 -8.55 16.70
N ASP A 4 0.40 -9.75 16.51
CA ASP A 4 0.95 -10.73 15.56
C ASP A 4 0.73 -10.28 14.11
N VAL A 5 -0.43 -9.67 13.83
CA VAL A 5 -0.76 -9.14 12.50
C VAL A 5 0.06 -7.89 12.20
N ILE A 6 0.22 -7.00 13.18
CA ILE A 6 1.07 -5.80 13.04
C ILE A 6 2.53 -6.19 12.79
N LEU A 7 3.04 -7.22 13.49
CA LEU A 7 4.39 -7.73 13.25
C LEU A 7 4.53 -8.34 11.84
N LEU A 8 3.55 -9.11 11.39
CA LEU A 8 3.54 -9.68 10.05
C LEU A 8 3.53 -8.59 8.96
N GLU A 9 2.76 -7.52 9.15
CA GLU A 9 2.76 -6.37 8.23
C GLU A 9 4.16 -5.75 8.10
N GLN A 10 4.84 -5.53 9.22
CA GLN A 10 6.21 -5.01 9.22
C GLN A 10 7.16 -5.95 8.49
N GLN A 11 7.07 -7.26 8.74
CA GLN A 11 7.90 -8.26 8.07
C GLN A 11 7.66 -8.28 6.55
N CYS A 12 6.41 -8.19 6.10
CA CYS A 12 6.10 -8.15 4.68
C CYS A 12 6.62 -6.87 4.01
N LEU A 13 6.56 -5.72 4.69
CA LEU A 13 7.16 -4.47 4.21
C LEU A 13 8.69 -4.56 4.14
N GLU A 14 9.32 -5.13 5.14
CA GLU A 14 10.77 -5.36 5.14
C GLU A 14 11.20 -6.31 4.03
N ALA A 15 10.43 -7.37 3.78
CA ALA A 15 10.67 -8.31 2.68
C ALA A 15 10.57 -7.59 1.31
N LEU A 16 9.54 -6.75 1.12
CA LEU A 16 9.40 -5.96 -0.11
C LEU A 16 10.61 -5.03 -0.30
N ARG A 17 11.01 -4.31 0.75
CA ARG A 17 12.19 -3.44 0.72
C ARG A 17 13.47 -4.21 0.39
N HIS A 18 13.64 -5.39 0.96
CA HIS A 18 14.81 -6.23 0.74
C HIS A 18 14.89 -6.74 -0.71
N ASN A 19 13.75 -7.16 -1.27
CA ASN A 19 13.67 -7.66 -2.64
C ASN A 19 13.83 -6.56 -3.70
N TYR A 20 13.57 -5.31 -3.34
CA TYR A 20 13.63 -4.17 -4.26
C TYR A 20 14.49 -3.03 -3.71
N PRO A 21 15.84 -3.13 -3.82
CA PRO A 21 16.77 -2.10 -3.36
C PRO A 21 16.53 -0.71 -3.95
N LEU A 22 15.95 -0.63 -5.16
CA LEU A 22 15.59 0.64 -5.80
C LEU A 22 14.65 1.51 -4.96
N LEU A 23 13.87 0.90 -4.06
CA LEU A 23 12.97 1.63 -3.15
C LEU A 23 13.70 2.56 -2.19
N GLN A 24 15.02 2.37 -2.00
CA GLN A 24 15.86 3.27 -1.22
C GLN A 24 15.95 4.67 -1.82
N HIS A 25 15.77 4.79 -3.13
CA HIS A 25 15.89 6.06 -3.86
C HIS A 25 14.55 6.72 -4.15
N ILE A 26 13.44 6.10 -3.75
CA ILE A 26 12.09 6.58 -4.06
C ILE A 26 11.48 7.20 -2.81
N SER A 27 10.80 8.32 -3.01
CA SER A 27 10.06 8.99 -1.95
C SER A 27 8.65 9.36 -2.40
N GLY A 28 7.70 9.23 -1.49
CA GLY A 28 6.33 9.66 -1.67
C GLY A 28 5.37 8.67 -1.01
N SER A 29 4.16 8.53 -1.57
CA SER A 29 3.15 7.70 -0.93
C SER A 29 2.17 7.07 -1.90
N ILE A 30 1.54 6.00 -1.45
CA ILE A 30 0.47 5.32 -2.16
C ILE A 30 -0.73 5.27 -1.22
N SER A 31 -1.79 5.98 -1.57
CA SER A 31 -3.07 5.85 -0.86
C SER A 31 -3.85 4.68 -1.46
N PHE A 32 -4.50 3.88 -0.63
CA PHE A 32 -5.23 2.70 -1.06
C PHE A 32 -6.57 2.58 -0.34
N VAL A 33 -7.56 2.01 -1.03
CA VAL A 33 -8.91 1.75 -0.51
C VAL A 33 -9.39 0.39 -1.03
N ALA A 34 -10.06 -0.35 -0.16
CA ALA A 34 -10.88 -1.51 -0.45
C ALA A 34 -12.30 -1.28 0.07
N GLU A 35 -13.28 -1.23 -0.84
CA GLU A 35 -14.69 -1.10 -0.47
C GLU A 35 -15.13 -2.20 0.52
N ALA A 36 -16.20 -1.93 1.27
CA ALA A 36 -16.66 -2.75 2.40
C ALA A 36 -16.80 -4.24 2.02
N ASN A 37 -17.34 -4.50 0.83
CA ASN A 37 -17.66 -5.83 0.35
C ASN A 37 -16.57 -6.43 -0.55
N SER A 38 -15.46 -5.71 -0.80
CA SER A 38 -14.37 -6.19 -1.63
C SER A 38 -13.30 -6.87 -0.78
N PRO A 39 -12.86 -8.10 -1.10
CA PRO A 39 -11.70 -8.70 -0.44
C PRO A 39 -10.38 -8.05 -0.86
N MET A 40 -10.38 -7.30 -1.96
CA MET A 40 -9.22 -6.69 -2.60
C MET A 40 -9.32 -5.16 -2.64
N LEU A 41 -8.20 -4.51 -2.92
CA LEU A 41 -8.11 -3.11 -3.25
C LEU A 41 -9.03 -2.77 -4.43
N THR A 42 -9.83 -1.75 -4.23
CA THR A 42 -10.75 -1.22 -5.25
C THR A 42 -10.17 0.03 -5.90
N ALA A 43 -9.28 0.74 -5.22
CA ALA A 43 -8.63 1.92 -5.77
C ALA A 43 -7.27 2.20 -5.11
N THR A 44 -6.35 2.76 -5.90
CA THR A 44 -5.07 3.27 -5.41
C THR A 44 -4.75 4.62 -6.05
N ALA A 45 -4.05 5.49 -5.31
CA ALA A 45 -3.53 6.75 -5.81
C ALA A 45 -2.03 6.85 -5.48
N TRP A 46 -1.23 7.10 -6.51
CA TRP A 46 0.23 7.10 -6.43
C TRP A 46 0.73 8.55 -6.41
N HIS A 47 1.20 9.00 -5.25
CA HIS A 47 1.78 10.31 -5.04
C HIS A 47 3.31 10.20 -5.03
N LEU A 48 3.89 10.01 -6.21
CA LEU A 48 5.32 9.89 -6.45
C LEU A 48 5.74 10.85 -7.55
N ALA A 49 7.04 11.19 -7.62
CA ALA A 49 7.59 11.88 -8.78
C ALA A 49 7.35 11.06 -10.06
N GLU A 50 7.17 11.74 -11.20
CA GLU A 50 6.87 11.06 -12.47
C GLU A 50 8.00 10.09 -12.88
N ALA A 51 9.25 10.49 -12.68
CA ALA A 51 10.42 9.64 -12.92
C ALA A 51 10.36 8.35 -12.07
N ASP A 52 10.08 8.47 -10.77
CA ASP A 52 9.95 7.33 -9.86
C ASP A 52 8.79 6.41 -10.27
N ASN A 53 7.67 7.01 -10.68
CA ASN A 53 6.51 6.27 -11.18
C ASN A 53 6.85 5.41 -12.41
N GLN A 54 7.67 5.93 -13.33
CA GLN A 54 8.15 5.17 -14.50
C GLN A 54 9.14 4.08 -14.11
N ILE A 55 10.09 4.37 -13.21
CA ILE A 55 11.06 3.38 -12.71
C ILE A 55 10.35 2.20 -12.04
N LEU A 56 9.36 2.47 -11.19
CA LEU A 56 8.56 1.42 -10.53
C LEU A 56 7.75 0.59 -11.52
N LYS A 57 7.25 1.22 -12.58
CA LYS A 57 6.49 0.53 -13.62
C LYS A 57 7.39 -0.41 -14.42
N GLN A 58 8.57 0.05 -14.83
CA GLN A 58 9.52 -0.74 -15.63
C GLN A 58 10.14 -1.91 -14.85
N SER A 59 10.34 -1.73 -13.55
CA SER A 59 10.91 -2.76 -12.66
C SER A 59 9.89 -3.80 -12.18
N GLY A 60 8.60 -3.63 -12.49
CA GLY A 60 7.53 -4.53 -12.03
C GLY A 60 7.16 -4.36 -10.55
N VAL A 61 7.84 -3.46 -9.82
CA VAL A 61 7.64 -3.26 -8.37
C VAL A 61 6.22 -2.78 -8.05
N LYS A 62 5.58 -2.04 -8.95
CA LYS A 62 4.17 -1.64 -8.76
C LYS A 62 3.25 -2.83 -8.53
N GLY A 63 3.45 -3.94 -9.25
CA GLY A 63 2.65 -5.15 -9.06
C GLY A 63 2.86 -5.77 -7.69
N ALA A 64 4.12 -5.92 -7.27
CA ALA A 64 4.46 -6.45 -5.95
C ALA A 64 3.93 -5.58 -4.79
N MET A 65 3.91 -4.26 -4.96
CA MET A 65 3.29 -3.34 -3.99
C MET A 65 1.78 -3.53 -3.89
N LEU A 66 1.09 -3.65 -5.02
CA LEU A 66 -0.36 -3.87 -5.03
C LEU A 66 -0.73 -5.22 -4.40
N GLU A 67 -0.04 -6.29 -4.78
CA GLU A 67 -0.25 -7.63 -4.21
C GLU A 67 0.00 -7.64 -2.69
N LEU A 68 1.06 -6.96 -2.24
CA LEU A 68 1.30 -6.79 -0.82
C LEU A 68 0.11 -6.09 -0.13
N LEU A 69 -0.33 -4.94 -0.65
CA LEU A 69 -1.42 -4.19 -0.04
C LEU A 69 -2.75 -4.97 -0.04
N ASP A 70 -3.05 -5.71 -1.10
CA ASP A 70 -4.19 -6.64 -1.17
C ASP A 70 -4.13 -7.67 -0.04
N ASN A 71 -2.99 -8.34 0.12
CA ASN A 71 -2.79 -9.33 1.17
C ASN A 71 -2.96 -8.74 2.56
N LEU A 72 -2.42 -7.54 2.82
CA LEU A 72 -2.51 -6.90 4.13
C LEU A 72 -3.96 -6.48 4.47
N VAL A 73 -4.69 -5.93 3.49
CA VAL A 73 -6.11 -5.61 3.64
C VAL A 73 -6.92 -6.87 3.93
N GLU A 74 -6.72 -7.93 3.16
CA GLU A 74 -7.43 -9.19 3.34
C GLU A 74 -7.16 -9.79 4.72
N GLN A 75 -5.89 -9.84 5.14
CA GLN A 75 -5.49 -10.35 6.45
C GLN A 75 -6.20 -9.62 7.58
N ARG A 76 -6.17 -8.27 7.59
CA ARG A 76 -6.86 -7.49 8.63
C ARG A 76 -8.37 -7.69 8.62
N LYS A 77 -8.99 -7.80 7.44
CA LYS A 77 -10.44 -8.11 7.32
C LYS A 77 -10.76 -9.47 7.92
N ARG A 78 -9.98 -10.51 7.59
CA ARG A 78 -10.13 -11.87 8.14
C ARG A 78 -9.99 -11.90 9.67
N GLN A 79 -9.05 -11.13 10.20
CA GLN A 79 -8.77 -11.04 11.64
C GLN A 79 -9.67 -10.00 12.36
N ARG A 80 -10.57 -9.32 11.64
CA ARG A 80 -11.48 -8.27 12.16
C ARG A 80 -10.77 -7.10 12.86
N ILE A 81 -9.49 -6.86 12.52
CA ILE A 81 -8.70 -5.74 13.02
C ILE A 81 -9.17 -4.48 12.31
N ARG A 82 -9.36 -3.36 13.01
CA ARG A 82 -9.68 -2.06 12.41
C ARG A 82 -8.60 -1.03 12.79
N PRO A 83 -8.26 -0.08 11.91
CA PRO A 83 -8.76 0.10 10.54
C PRO A 83 -8.22 -0.94 9.53
N ASN A 84 -8.99 -1.26 8.49
CA ASN A 84 -8.67 -2.35 7.54
C ASN A 84 -9.16 -2.15 6.10
N ARG A 85 -9.65 -0.97 5.76
CA ARG A 85 -10.21 -0.69 4.42
C ARG A 85 -9.37 0.29 3.65
N GLU A 86 -8.73 1.22 4.33
CA GLU A 86 -7.99 2.28 3.69
C GLU A 86 -6.74 2.62 4.48
N GLY A 87 -5.78 3.18 3.76
CA GLY A 87 -4.51 3.54 4.35
C GLY A 87 -3.60 4.21 3.35
N ARG A 88 -2.38 4.47 3.81
CA ARG A 88 -1.31 5.06 3.05
C ARG A 88 -0.03 4.28 3.28
N LEU A 89 0.56 3.79 2.21
CA LEU A 89 1.93 3.28 2.20
C LEU A 89 2.87 4.47 1.95
N LEU A 90 3.69 4.80 2.93
CA LEU A 90 4.74 5.82 2.86
C LEU A 90 6.05 5.17 2.40
N LEU A 91 6.70 5.83 1.45
CA LEU A 91 8.03 5.50 0.98
C LEU A 91 8.93 6.69 1.30
N SER A 92 9.94 6.49 2.13
CA SER A 92 10.87 7.57 2.49
C SER A 92 12.24 7.02 2.80
N ALA A 93 13.25 7.41 2.01
CA ALA A 93 14.65 7.05 2.22
C ALA A 93 14.87 5.53 2.49
N GLY A 94 14.18 4.68 1.73
CA GLY A 94 14.25 3.22 1.89
C GLY A 94 13.48 2.65 3.06
N GLN A 95 12.74 3.45 3.82
CA GLN A 95 11.77 2.97 4.79
C GLN A 95 10.39 2.86 4.14
N LEU A 96 9.70 1.77 4.45
CA LEU A 96 8.31 1.53 4.09
C LEU A 96 7.49 1.50 5.36
N HIS A 97 6.42 2.27 5.39
CA HIS A 97 5.51 2.31 6.53
C HIS A 97 4.07 2.36 6.05
N ILE A 98 3.18 1.57 6.67
CA ILE A 98 1.76 1.66 6.40
C ILE A 98 1.08 2.38 7.56
N GLU A 99 0.44 3.49 7.21
CA GLU A 99 -0.53 4.17 8.06
C GLU A 99 -1.93 3.71 7.67
N TRP A 100 -2.66 3.15 8.61
CA TRP A 100 -4.04 2.72 8.38
C TRP A 100 -5.01 3.80 8.82
N LEU A 101 -5.99 4.10 7.97
CA LEU A 101 -6.86 5.25 8.12
C LEU A 101 -8.30 4.80 8.41
N ASN A 102 -9.06 5.65 9.12
CA ASN A 102 -10.48 5.40 9.40
C ASN A 102 -11.31 5.62 8.14
N ASP A 103 -12.34 4.80 7.92
CA ASP A 103 -13.19 4.82 6.72
C ASP A 103 -13.63 6.24 6.31
N GLY A 104 -13.33 6.62 5.07
CA GLY A 104 -13.64 7.94 4.51
C GLY A 104 -12.57 9.01 4.72
N SER A 105 -11.42 8.69 5.30
CA SER A 105 -10.29 9.62 5.46
C SER A 105 -9.48 9.77 4.17
N VAL A 106 -9.43 8.73 3.34
CA VAL A 106 -8.82 8.82 2.02
C VAL A 106 -9.80 9.46 1.05
N ALA A 107 -9.67 10.77 0.86
CA ALA A 107 -10.26 11.46 -0.27
C ALA A 107 -9.51 11.04 -1.56
N LEU A 108 -9.89 9.91 -2.15
CA LEU A 108 -9.49 9.53 -3.51
C LEU A 108 -10.22 10.45 -4.50
N LEU A 109 -9.89 11.74 -4.48
CA LEU A 109 -10.37 12.69 -5.47
C LEU A 109 -9.72 12.34 -6.81
N ALA A 110 -10.53 11.68 -7.64
CA ALA A 110 -10.41 11.61 -9.10
C ALA A 110 -9.22 10.83 -9.70
N TYR A 111 -9.38 9.51 -9.84
CA TYR A 111 -9.00 8.83 -11.08
C TYR A 111 -10.15 7.97 -11.58
N LYS A 112 -11.22 8.67 -12.01
CA LYS A 112 -12.23 8.12 -12.92
C LYS A 112 -11.80 8.22 -14.40
N ASN A 113 -10.57 8.70 -14.66
CA ASN A 113 -10.05 8.97 -16.01
C ASN A 113 -8.66 8.33 -16.19
N ALA A 114 -8.62 7.03 -16.44
CA ALA A 114 -7.52 6.37 -17.14
C ALA A 114 -8.07 5.09 -17.78
N SER A 115 -8.96 5.28 -18.76
CA SER A 115 -9.23 4.29 -19.81
C SER A 115 -8.37 4.66 -21.02
#